data_AF-A0A7Y3PXJ6-F1
#
_entry.id   AF-A0A7Y3PXJ6-F1
#
_cell.length_a   1.000
_cell.length_b   1.000
_cell.length_c   1.000
_cell.angle_alpha   90.00
_cell.angle_beta   90.00
_cell.angle_gamma   90.00
#
_symmetry.space_group_name_H-M   'P 1'
#
loop_
_entity.id
_entity.type
_entity.pdbx_description
1 polymer ?
#
loop_
_entity_poly.entity_id
_entity_poly.type
_entity_poly.pdbx_seq_one_letter_code
_entity_poly.pdbx_strand_id
1 'polypeptide(L)'
;MTLNEKNSLYLHDGKRPATRENRKGDVRFTCKDVGCSLQSDDSLIVQYIAEEAGATLGDCRWILGGAEDEGGDVYHDFPLAAASAGSEFCVKHPSGDIALLVVQVKSTALWDTSGVSFLMADVTVWRAT
;
A
#
# COMPACT_ATOMS: atom_id res chain seq x y z
N MET A 1 7.91 2.21 7.99
CA MET A 1 6.90 3.29 8.10
C MET A 1 5.63 2.76 8.74
N THR A 2 4.87 3.56 9.47
CA THR A 2 3.65 3.11 10.18
C THR A 2 2.42 3.86 9.67
N LEU A 3 1.41 3.12 9.20
CA LEU A 3 0.13 3.64 8.77
C LEU A 3 -0.97 3.31 9.79
N ASN A 4 -1.83 4.29 10.06
CA ASN A 4 -2.96 4.17 10.99
C ASN A 4 -4.14 5.06 10.54
N GLU A 5 -5.17 5.18 11.37
CA GLU A 5 -6.39 5.94 11.09
C GLU A 5 -6.16 7.47 10.97
N LYS A 6 -5.00 7.98 11.39
CA LYS A 6 -4.69 9.41 11.44
C LYS A 6 -3.79 9.88 10.31
N ASN A 7 -3.08 8.96 9.66
CA ASN A 7 -2.06 9.31 8.68
C ASN A 7 -2.22 8.60 7.33
N SER A 8 -1.40 9.03 6.38
CA SER A 8 -1.29 8.43 5.05
C SER A 8 0.16 8.44 4.59
N LEU A 9 0.53 7.45 3.79
CA LEU A 9 1.78 7.39 3.05
C LEU A 9 1.76 8.43 1.94
N TYR A 10 2.84 9.18 1.85
CA TYR A 10 3.21 10.00 0.70
C TYR A 10 4.48 9.40 0.12
N LEU A 11 4.44 8.96 -1.12
CA LEU A 11 5.58 8.50 -1.88
C LEU A 11 6.52 9.66 -2.21
N HIS A 12 6.01 10.90 -2.24
CA HIS A 12 6.70 12.12 -2.67
C HIS A 12 6.81 13.21 -1.60
N ASP A 13 7.31 12.89 -0.41
CA ASP A 13 7.59 13.91 0.60
C ASP A 13 9.06 14.36 0.53
N GLY A 14 9.32 15.50 -0.12
CA GLY A 14 10.68 16.06 -0.17
C GLY A 14 11.73 15.11 -0.77
N LYS A 15 11.34 14.29 -1.76
CA LYS A 15 12.10 13.23 -2.46
C LYS A 15 12.15 11.86 -1.78
N ARG A 16 11.63 11.69 -0.57
CA ARG A 16 11.58 10.38 0.12
C ARG A 16 10.13 10.02 0.49
N PRO A 17 9.82 8.72 0.67
CA PRO A 17 8.53 8.37 1.23
C PRO A 17 8.43 8.84 2.69
N ALA A 18 7.30 9.42 3.08
CA ALA A 18 7.01 9.82 4.46
C ALA A 18 5.53 9.64 4.79
N THR A 19 5.16 9.76 6.07
CA THR A 19 3.77 9.77 6.52
C THR A 19 3.35 11.18 6.93
N ARG A 20 2.13 11.60 6.62
CA ARG A 20 1.55 12.86 7.12
C ARG A 20 0.19 12.66 7.77
N GLU A 21 -0.11 13.45 8.78
CA GLU A 21 -1.32 13.37 9.61
C GLU A 21 -2.51 14.13 9.01
N ASN A 22 -2.88 13.81 7.77
CA ASN A 22 -3.97 14.50 7.08
C ASN A 22 -4.88 13.59 6.23
N ARG A 23 -4.58 12.29 6.17
CA ARG A 23 -5.36 11.26 5.43
C ARG A 23 -5.59 11.60 3.95
N LYS A 24 -4.67 12.34 3.33
CA LYS A 24 -4.74 12.82 1.93
C LYS A 24 -3.54 12.38 1.09
N GLY A 25 -2.86 11.32 1.50
CA GLY A 25 -1.69 10.78 0.81
C GLY A 25 -2.04 9.60 -0.09
N ASP A 26 -1.05 9.20 -0.85
CA ASP A 26 -1.09 8.20 -1.90
C ASP A 26 -1.60 6.84 -1.41
N VAL A 27 -1.27 6.42 -0.19
CA VAL A 27 -1.79 5.17 0.39
C VAL A 27 -2.23 5.37 1.83
N ARG A 28 -3.38 4.79 2.17
CA ARG A 28 -4.01 4.86 3.49
C ARG A 28 -4.27 3.47 4.01
N PHE A 29 -3.99 3.26 5.28
CA PHE A 29 -4.52 2.12 6.02
C PHE A 29 -5.89 2.50 6.59
N THR A 30 -6.92 1.71 6.30
CA THR A 30 -8.30 1.99 6.75
C THR A 30 -8.90 0.71 7.30
N CYS A 31 -9.51 0.78 8.49
CA CYS A 31 -10.30 -0.30 9.06
C CYS A 31 -11.77 0.10 9.15
N LYS A 32 -12.66 -0.86 8.87
CA LYS A 32 -14.12 -0.79 9.01
C LYS A 32 -14.60 -2.11 9.62
N ASP A 33 -15.89 -2.23 9.91
CA ASP A 33 -16.53 -3.45 10.47
C ASP A 33 -16.16 -4.74 9.72
N VAL A 34 -15.94 -4.66 8.41
CA VAL A 34 -15.67 -5.80 7.52
C VAL A 34 -14.18 -6.12 7.34
N GLY A 35 -13.28 -5.39 8.00
CA GLY A 35 -11.83 -5.60 7.95
C GLY A 35 -11.03 -4.34 7.65
N CYS A 36 -9.72 -4.53 7.42
CA CYS A 36 -8.80 -3.45 7.11
C CYS A 36 -8.22 -3.60 5.71
N SER A 37 -7.92 -2.48 5.07
CA SER A 37 -7.41 -2.39 3.70
C SER A 37 -6.30 -1.37 3.56
N LEU A 38 -5.50 -1.52 2.49
CA LEU A 38 -4.77 -0.42 1.88
C LEU A 38 -5.65 0.26 0.84
N GLN A 39 -5.78 1.58 0.91
CA GLN A 39 -6.66 2.35 0.04
C GLN A 39 -5.91 3.54 -0.56
N SER A 40 -6.22 3.85 -1.82
CA SER A 40 -5.79 5.07 -2.51
C SER A 40 -6.99 5.77 -3.15
N ASP A 41 -6.85 7.06 -3.45
CA ASP A 41 -7.79 7.75 -4.33
C ASP A 41 -7.39 7.56 -5.82
N ASP A 42 -6.07 7.52 -6.10
CA ASP A 42 -5.57 7.58 -7.47
C ASP A 42 -4.48 6.53 -7.80
N SER A 43 -3.88 5.89 -6.79
CA SER A 43 -2.83 4.89 -6.99
C SER A 43 -3.41 3.49 -7.13
N LEU A 44 -2.86 2.69 -8.06
CA LEU A 44 -3.18 1.26 -8.16
C LEU A 44 -2.39 0.49 -7.10
N ILE A 45 -3.01 -0.51 -6.48
CA ILE A 45 -2.43 -1.34 -5.43
C ILE A 45 -2.71 -2.80 -5.77
N VAL A 46 -1.65 -3.60 -5.86
CA VAL A 46 -1.75 -5.04 -6.11
C VAL A 46 -0.82 -5.79 -5.18
N GLN A 47 -1.30 -6.88 -4.59
CA GLN A 47 -0.43 -7.79 -3.85
C GLN A 47 0.43 -8.59 -4.83
N TYR A 48 1.74 -8.56 -4.63
CA TYR A 48 2.66 -9.46 -5.32
C TYR A 48 2.66 -10.81 -4.58
N ILE A 49 2.35 -11.88 -5.31
CA ILE A 49 2.29 -13.24 -4.78
C ILE A 49 3.29 -14.09 -5.54
N ALA A 50 4.34 -14.51 -4.85
CA ALA A 50 5.37 -15.41 -5.37
C ALA A 50 5.84 -16.36 -4.27
N GLU A 51 6.55 -17.43 -4.66
CA GLU A 51 7.14 -18.38 -3.72
C GLU A 51 8.26 -17.74 -2.88
N GLU A 52 9.02 -16.82 -3.48
CA GLU A 52 10.07 -16.05 -2.82
C GLU A 52 9.67 -14.58 -2.71
N ALA A 53 9.97 -13.96 -1.56
CA ALA A 53 9.83 -12.53 -1.36
C ALA A 53 10.96 -11.76 -2.08
N GLY A 54 10.73 -10.47 -2.36
CA GLY A 54 11.70 -9.59 -2.97
C GLY A 54 11.29 -9.10 -4.35
N ALA A 55 10.02 -8.73 -4.53
CA ALA A 55 9.52 -8.17 -5.78
C ALA A 55 10.45 -7.07 -6.33
N THR A 56 10.79 -7.16 -7.61
CA THR A 56 11.59 -6.15 -8.29
C THR A 56 10.70 -5.08 -8.94
N LEU A 57 11.31 -4.00 -9.43
CA LEU A 57 10.61 -3.02 -10.26
C LEU A 57 9.99 -3.66 -11.51
N GLY A 58 10.63 -4.68 -12.10
CA GLY A 58 10.12 -5.39 -13.27
C GLY A 58 8.83 -6.14 -12.94
N ASP A 59 8.83 -6.86 -11.82
CA ASP A 59 7.67 -7.62 -11.35
C ASP A 59 6.50 -6.71 -11.02
N CYS A 60 6.76 -5.61 -10.29
CA CYS A 60 5.74 -4.63 -10.00
C CYS A 60 5.20 -3.95 -11.27
N ARG A 61 6.05 -3.60 -12.24
CA ARG A 61 5.60 -3.04 -13.53
C ARG A 61 4.68 -4.01 -14.27
N TRP A 62 5.04 -5.28 -14.30
CA TRP A 62 4.25 -6.30 -14.99
C TRP A 62 2.86 -6.46 -14.36
N ILE A 63 2.79 -6.69 -13.05
CA ILE A 63 1.52 -6.95 -12.37
C ILE A 63 0.62 -5.70 -12.33
N LEU A 64 1.20 -4.51 -12.16
CA LEU A 64 0.45 -3.25 -12.19
C LEU A 64 -0.03 -2.90 -13.61
N GLY A 65 0.71 -3.30 -14.65
CA GLY A 65 0.28 -3.15 -16.04
C GLY A 65 -0.96 -4.00 -16.33
N GLY A 66 -0.98 -5.26 -15.89
CA GLY A 66 -2.17 -6.11 -16.00
C GLY A 66 -3.38 -5.53 -15.26
N ALA A 67 -3.18 -5.01 -14.04
CA ALA A 67 -4.25 -4.37 -13.27
C ALA A 67 -4.80 -3.09 -13.94
N GLU A 68 -3.95 -2.31 -14.59
CA GLU A 68 -4.36 -1.14 -15.36
C GLU A 68 -5.20 -1.53 -16.57
N ASP A 69 -4.78 -2.56 -17.31
CA ASP A 69 -5.48 -3.08 -18.50
C ASP A 69 -6.86 -3.69 -18.16
N GLU A 70 -7.01 -4.30 -16.97
CA GLU A 70 -8.25 -4.95 -16.51
C GLU A 70 -9.31 -3.98 -15.96
N GLY A 71 -9.04 -2.67 -15.96
CA GLY A 71 -9.96 -1.64 -15.47
C GLY A 71 -9.58 -1.14 -14.07
N GLY A 72 -8.47 -0.39 -14.02
CA GLY A 72 -7.75 0.08 -12.82
C GLY A 72 -8.56 0.54 -11.60
N ASP A 73 -9.81 0.99 -11.77
CA ASP A 73 -10.69 1.49 -10.71
C ASP A 73 -10.88 0.49 -9.55
N VAL A 74 -10.82 -0.82 -9.81
CA VAL A 74 -10.98 -1.86 -8.77
C VAL A 74 -9.73 -2.06 -7.91
N TYR A 75 -8.57 -1.53 -8.33
CA TYR A 75 -7.29 -1.72 -7.66
C TYR A 75 -6.91 -0.57 -6.72
N HIS A 76 -7.85 0.30 -6.37
CA HIS A 76 -7.63 1.37 -5.39
C HIS A 76 -7.91 0.95 -3.95
N ASP A 77 -8.48 -0.23 -3.72
CA ASP A 77 -8.75 -0.81 -2.38
C ASP A 77 -8.28 -2.27 -2.35
N PHE A 78 -7.32 -2.57 -1.48
CA PHE A 78 -6.81 -3.91 -1.29
C PHE A 78 -7.05 -4.41 0.15
N PRO A 79 -7.95 -5.40 0.36
CA PRO A 79 -8.20 -6.00 1.66
C PRO A 79 -6.97 -6.71 2.24
N LEU A 80 -6.65 -6.44 3.49
CA LEU A 80 -5.49 -7.01 4.20
C LEU A 80 -5.82 -8.31 4.96
N ALA A 81 -6.97 -8.93 4.70
CA ALA A 81 -7.39 -10.16 5.40
C ALA A 81 -6.35 -11.28 5.26
N ALA A 82 -5.82 -11.48 4.04
CA ALA A 82 -4.81 -12.50 3.73
C ALA A 82 -3.36 -12.03 3.94
N ALA A 83 -3.13 -10.74 4.23
CA ALA A 83 -1.79 -10.19 4.38
C ALA A 83 -1.15 -10.65 5.70
N SER A 84 0.15 -10.91 5.70
CA SER A 84 0.94 -11.21 6.90
C SER A 84 2.25 -10.42 6.86
N ALA A 85 3.07 -10.55 7.92
CA ALA A 85 4.46 -10.13 7.81
C ALA A 85 5.12 -10.81 6.59
N GLY A 86 5.90 -10.05 5.83
CA GLY A 86 6.50 -10.46 4.56
C GLY A 86 5.60 -10.31 3.34
N SER A 87 4.30 -10.00 3.47
CA SER A 87 3.45 -9.73 2.31
C SER A 87 3.92 -8.48 1.57
N GLU A 88 3.93 -8.56 0.24
CA GLU A 88 4.45 -7.53 -0.65
C GLU A 88 3.33 -6.91 -1.49
N PHE A 89 3.32 -5.58 -1.58
CA PHE A 89 2.33 -4.82 -2.34
C PHE A 89 3.03 -3.87 -3.29
N CYS A 90 2.75 -4.03 -4.58
CA CYS A 90 3.16 -3.10 -5.62
C CYS A 90 2.13 -1.96 -5.71
N VAL A 91 2.61 -0.73 -5.74
CA VAL A 91 1.77 0.47 -5.83
C VAL A 91 2.22 1.31 -7.02
N LYS A 92 1.30 1.67 -7.93
CA LYS A 92 1.55 2.61 -9.04
C LYS A 92 0.90 3.95 -8.72
N HIS A 93 1.70 5.01 -8.61
CA HIS A 93 1.19 6.36 -8.46
C HIS A 93 0.91 7.00 -9.84
N PRO A 94 -0.06 7.93 -9.96
CA PRO A 94 -0.36 8.62 -11.23
C PRO A 94 0.83 9.33 -11.91
N SER A 95 1.84 9.74 -11.15
CA SER A 95 3.09 10.29 -11.72
C SER A 95 3.97 9.25 -12.42
N GLY A 96 3.62 7.96 -12.34
CA GLY A 96 4.39 6.85 -12.90
C GLY A 96 5.38 6.23 -11.93
N ASP A 97 5.53 6.77 -10.72
CA ASP A 97 6.34 6.14 -9.68
C ASP A 97 5.74 4.80 -9.26
N ILE A 98 6.62 3.86 -8.96
CA ILE A 98 6.23 2.55 -8.46
C ILE A 98 6.85 2.36 -7.10
N ALA A 99 6.04 1.93 -6.13
CA ALA A 99 6.50 1.58 -4.80
C ALA A 99 6.27 0.11 -4.50
N LEU A 100 7.15 -0.45 -3.68
CA LEU A 100 7.00 -1.75 -3.04
C LEU A 100 6.81 -1.51 -1.55
N LEU A 101 5.68 -1.98 -1.02
CA LEU A 101 5.36 -1.98 0.40
C LEU A 101 5.50 -3.42 0.91
N VAL A 102 6.42 -3.65 1.85
CA VAL A 102 6.61 -4.96 2.49
C VAL A 102 6.10 -4.88 3.93
N VAL A 103 5.07 -5.67 4.26
CA VAL A 103 4.46 -5.67 5.59
C VAL A 103 5.44 -6.21 6.62
N GLN A 104 5.71 -5.43 7.66
CA GLN A 104 6.52 -5.84 8.81
C GLN A 104 5.63 -6.29 9.97
N VAL A 105 4.60 -5.50 10.29
CA VAL A 105 3.66 -5.79 11.38
C VAL A 105 2.26 -5.39 10.94
N LYS A 106 1.29 -6.26 11.20
CA LYS A 106 -0.13 -6.00 10.94
C LYS A 106 -0.92 -6.16 12.25
N SER A 107 -1.53 -5.08 12.73
CA SER A 107 -2.49 -5.09 13.83
C SER A 107 -3.86 -4.65 13.29
N THR A 108 -4.80 -5.60 13.15
CA THR A 108 -6.12 -5.37 12.51
C THR A 108 -7.28 -5.99 13.29
N ALA A 109 -7.03 -6.52 14.50
CA ALA A 109 -8.01 -7.31 15.26
C ALA A 109 -9.07 -6.47 15.99
N LEU A 110 -8.84 -5.18 16.18
CA LEU A 110 -9.73 -4.26 16.91
C LEU A 110 -9.97 -3.01 16.06
N TRP A 111 -10.87 -3.15 15.08
CA TRP A 111 -11.18 -2.09 14.11
C TRP A 111 -11.96 -0.92 14.73
N ASP A 112 -12.69 -1.17 15.82
CA ASP A 112 -13.53 -0.20 16.54
C ASP A 112 -12.77 0.60 17.62
N THR A 113 -11.56 0.14 17.97
CA THR A 113 -10.74 0.75 19.01
C THR A 113 -9.64 1.61 18.38
N SER A 114 -9.83 2.93 18.41
CA SER A 114 -8.85 3.90 17.88
C SER A 114 -7.47 3.71 18.51
N GLY A 115 -6.42 3.84 17.69
CA GLY A 115 -5.02 3.72 18.10
C GLY A 115 -4.47 2.30 18.20
N VAL A 116 -5.31 1.26 18.04
CA VAL A 116 -4.86 -0.15 18.15
C VAL A 116 -4.59 -0.77 16.79
N SER A 117 -5.32 -0.34 15.76
CA SER A 117 -5.14 -0.84 14.40
C SER A 117 -4.07 -0.06 13.66
N PHE A 118 -3.07 -0.75 13.13
CA PHE A 118 -1.98 -0.15 12.37
C PHE A 118 -1.30 -1.16 11.44
N LEU A 119 -0.60 -0.63 10.45
CA LEU A 119 0.27 -1.38 9.55
C LEU A 119 1.68 -0.78 9.57
N MET A 120 2.68 -1.58 9.93
CA MET A 120 4.08 -1.23 9.71
C MET A 120 4.54 -1.89 8.42
N ALA A 121 5.17 -1.11 7.54
CA ALA A 121 5.72 -1.60 6.29
C ALA A 121 7.04 -0.91 5.94
N ASP A 122 7.95 -1.63 5.30
CA ASP A 122 9.07 -1.03 4.59
C ASP A 122 8.60 -0.56 3.22
N VAL A 123 9.17 0.56 2.77
CA VAL A 123 8.75 1.22 1.53
C VAL A 123 9.98 1.48 0.67
N THR A 124 10.00 0.86 -0.50
CA THR A 124 10.95 1.16 -1.57
C THR A 124 10.20 1.91 -2.67
N VAL A 125 10.77 2.99 -3.19
CA VAL A 125 10.15 3.75 -4.29
C VAL A 125 11.13 3.87 -5.44
N TRP A 126 10.69 3.43 -6.61
CA TRP A 126 11.36 3.63 -7.89
C TRP A 126 10.72 4.80 -8.61
N ARG A 127 11.55 5.80 -8.92
CA ARG A 127 11.05 7.04 -9.50
C ARG A 127 10.75 6.89 -10.99
N ALA A 128 9.67 7.53 -11.44
CA ALA A 128 9.46 7.75 -12.86
C ALA A 128 10.64 8.55 -13.42
N THR A 129 11.15 8.12 -14.57
CA THR A 129 12.21 8.81 -15.33
C THR A 129 11.62 9.82 -16.29
#